data_AF-A0A9E3QW17-F1
#
_entry.id   AF-A0A9E3QW17-F1
#
_cell.length_a   1.000
_cell.length_b   1.000
_cell.length_c   1.000
_cell.angle_alpha   90.00
_cell.angle_beta   90.00
_cell.angle_gamma   90.00
#
_symmetry.space_group_name_H-M   'P 1'
#
loop_
_entity.id
_entity.type
_entity.pdbx_description
1 polymer ?
#
loop_
_entity_poly.entity_id
_entity_poly.type
_entity_poly.pdbx_seq_one_letter_code
_entity_poly.pdbx_strand_id
1 'polypeptide(L)'
;MSGPFLRLQRINVEGFGALRDVSVEPGPGLTVLHGANEAGKSTLFNFVKGVLFGYGRRGSPGRFAPAVGAMGGSLAVLSHHGRYTIGRHVRRKHDELQVLNGVMALEPESRLNTLLGGLEPAHFSQYFAFDLEALQAAADLYSGDRMYEGLLGAVVPGAAALPGALATLSTSAGEIFAPTARKKPLNEALEELQEVQAELRGLAGRVAEYAKTEGRAAELRQAIPALREAQASARALAARAQQRLAARPLVERLLAARAQLSRLPAV
;
A
#
# COMPACT_ATOMS: atom_id res chain seq x y z
N MET A 1 14.39 -5.85 3.20
CA MET A 1 14.97 -4.50 3.34
C MET A 1 16.24 -4.64 4.16
N SER A 2 17.41 -4.63 3.51
CA SER A 2 18.69 -4.75 4.23
C SER A 2 19.14 -3.34 4.60
N GLY A 3 19.06 -3.01 5.90
CA GLY A 3 19.59 -1.74 6.40
C GLY A 3 21.09 -1.59 6.12
N PRO A 4 21.67 -0.39 6.28
CA PRO A 4 23.11 -0.17 6.08
C PRO A 4 23.88 -0.91 7.17
N PHE A 5 24.28 -2.15 6.90
CA PHE A 5 25.12 -2.91 7.84
C PHE A 5 26.56 -2.42 7.72
N LEU A 6 26.97 -1.58 8.68
CA LEU A 6 28.38 -1.31 8.99
C LEU A 6 28.78 -2.17 10.18
N ARG A 7 29.77 -3.04 10.02
CA ARG A 7 30.28 -3.90 11.08
C ARG A 7 31.71 -3.53 11.42
N LEU A 8 31.98 -3.23 12.70
CA LEU A 8 33.33 -3.06 13.23
C LEU A 8 34.08 -4.40 13.22
N GLN A 9 35.26 -4.44 12.61
CA GLN A 9 36.15 -5.61 12.57
C GLN A 9 37.38 -5.44 13.48
N ARG A 10 37.93 -4.22 13.55
CA ARG A 10 39.08 -3.90 14.40
C ARG A 10 39.04 -2.44 14.81
N ILE A 11 39.46 -2.17 16.05
CA ILE A 11 39.63 -0.84 16.62
C ILE A 11 41.10 -0.70 17.00
N ASN A 12 41.82 0.21 16.35
CA ASN A 12 43.22 0.51 16.66
C ASN A 12 43.29 1.92 17.25
N VAL A 13 43.70 2.03 18.49
CA VAL A 13 43.93 3.29 19.20
C VAL A 13 45.44 3.53 19.27
N GLU A 14 45.92 4.56 18.61
CA GLU A 14 47.31 5.01 18.76
C GLU A 14 47.45 5.86 20.02
N GLY A 15 46.50 6.79 20.24
CA GLY A 15 46.45 7.60 21.46
C GLY A 15 45.09 8.27 21.68
N PHE A 16 44.44 8.00 22.81
CA PHE A 16 43.19 8.65 23.21
C PHE A 16 42.96 8.52 24.73
N GLY A 17 43.10 9.64 25.45
CA GLY A 17 43.11 9.66 26.91
C GLY A 17 44.25 8.81 27.48
N ALA A 18 43.91 7.83 28.32
CA ALA A 18 44.86 6.87 28.87
C ALA A 18 45.14 5.68 27.92
N LEU A 19 44.34 5.50 26.85
CA LEU A 19 44.53 4.43 25.89
C LEU A 19 45.68 4.78 24.94
N ARG A 20 46.65 3.88 24.80
CA ARG A 20 47.80 3.98 23.88
C ARG A 20 48.15 2.62 23.34
N ASP A 21 48.40 2.55 22.03
CA ASP A 21 48.75 1.31 21.32
C ASP A 21 47.79 0.14 21.63
N VAL A 22 46.48 0.45 21.73
CA VAL A 22 45.44 -0.54 22.03
C VAL A 22 44.81 -1.03 20.73
N SER A 23 44.80 -2.36 20.53
CA SER A 23 44.08 -3.00 19.43
C SER A 23 42.99 -3.92 19.98
N VAL A 24 41.77 -3.78 19.48
CA VAL A 24 40.61 -4.62 19.85
C VAL A 24 39.98 -5.18 18.59
N GLU A 25 39.76 -6.48 18.56
CA GLU A 25 39.09 -7.19 17.46
C GLU A 25 37.78 -7.81 17.94
N PRO A 26 36.64 -7.15 17.70
CA PRO A 26 35.34 -7.73 18.03
C PRO A 26 35.09 -9.02 17.25
N GLY A 27 34.64 -10.05 17.97
CA GLY A 27 34.24 -11.33 17.39
C GLY A 27 32.94 -11.22 16.56
N PRO A 28 32.53 -12.29 15.87
CA PRO A 28 31.20 -12.37 15.30
C PRO A 28 30.12 -12.40 16.38
N GLY A 29 29.00 -11.69 16.14
CA GLY A 29 27.88 -11.66 17.06
C GLY A 29 28.12 -10.74 18.27
N LEU A 30 27.85 -11.25 19.47
CA LEU A 30 27.96 -10.49 20.72
C LEU A 30 29.41 -10.48 21.22
N THR A 31 30.00 -9.30 21.31
CA THR A 31 31.31 -9.08 21.95
C THR A 31 31.11 -8.37 23.28
N VAL A 32 31.59 -8.96 24.38
CA VAL A 32 31.53 -8.36 25.72
C VAL A 32 32.92 -7.83 26.10
N LEU A 33 33.01 -6.52 26.33
CA LEU A 33 34.21 -5.89 26.88
C LEU A 33 34.09 -5.81 28.41
N HIS A 34 34.86 -6.63 29.12
CA HIS A 34 34.86 -6.69 30.58
C HIS A 34 36.15 -6.10 31.17
N GLY A 35 36.04 -5.41 32.30
CA GLY A 35 37.18 -4.91 33.08
C GLY A 35 36.69 -4.07 34.25
N ALA A 36 37.59 -3.67 35.14
CA ALA A 36 37.26 -2.77 36.24
C ALA A 36 36.66 -1.44 35.74
N ASN A 37 35.99 -0.71 36.63
CA ASN A 37 35.67 0.69 36.37
C ASN A 37 36.98 1.44 36.05
N GLU A 38 36.90 2.43 35.16
CA GLU A 38 38.07 3.19 34.69
C GLU A 38 39.09 2.42 33.84
N ALA A 39 38.86 1.13 33.53
CA ALA A 39 39.69 0.37 32.58
C ALA A 39 39.64 0.88 31.12
N GLY A 40 39.01 2.03 30.88
CA GLY A 40 38.97 2.68 29.56
C GLY A 40 37.86 2.19 28.62
N LYS A 41 36.88 1.40 29.08
CA LYS A 41 35.75 0.92 28.25
C LYS A 41 34.94 2.08 27.63
N SER A 42 34.51 3.03 28.44
CA SER A 42 33.81 4.24 27.96
C SER A 42 34.72 5.15 27.14
N THR A 43 36.03 5.14 27.41
CA THR A 43 37.03 5.86 26.63
C THR A 43 37.19 5.26 25.23
N LEU A 44 37.21 3.92 25.10
CA LEU A 44 37.24 3.22 23.83
C LEU A 44 35.98 3.48 23.02
N PHE A 45 34.81 3.50 23.67
CA PHE A 45 33.56 3.87 23.01
C PHE A 45 33.59 5.31 22.46
N ASN A 46 34.08 6.27 23.25
CA ASN A 46 34.26 7.66 22.78
C ASN A 46 35.32 7.79 21.69
N PHE A 47 36.35 6.93 21.68
CA PHE A 47 37.32 6.86 20.60
C PHE A 47 36.66 6.47 19.27
N VAL A 48 35.84 5.40 19.27
CA VAL A 48 35.09 4.95 18.08
C VAL A 48 34.22 6.07 17.55
N LYS A 49 33.44 6.74 18.42
CA LYS A 49 32.66 7.93 18.02
C LYS A 49 33.54 9.02 17.42
N GLY A 50 34.68 9.29 18.05
CA GLY A 50 35.63 10.29 17.60
C GLY A 50 36.16 10.02 16.19
N VAL A 51 36.50 8.76 15.87
CA VAL A 51 36.93 8.40 14.52
C VAL A 51 35.81 8.61 13.49
N LEU A 52 34.59 8.16 13.80
CA LEU A 52 33.45 8.24 12.88
C LEU A 52 32.95 9.69 12.67
N PHE A 53 32.93 10.52 13.71
CA PHE A 53 32.23 11.80 13.69
C PHE A 53 33.13 13.03 13.96
N GLY A 54 34.40 12.81 14.30
CA GLY A 54 35.33 13.85 14.74
C GLY A 54 35.44 13.93 16.27
N TYR A 55 36.58 14.43 16.75
CA TYR A 55 36.88 14.47 18.18
C TYR A 55 36.35 15.73 18.90
N GLY A 56 35.66 16.61 18.19
CA GLY A 56 35.13 17.86 18.74
C GLY A 56 36.20 18.89 19.12
N ARG A 57 35.74 20.04 19.62
CA ARG A 57 36.63 21.14 20.02
C ARG A 57 37.38 20.80 21.32
N ARG A 58 38.46 21.53 21.59
CA ARG A 58 39.22 21.32 22.83
C ARG A 58 38.31 21.65 24.02
N GLY A 59 38.19 20.71 24.97
CA GLY A 59 37.27 20.83 26.11
C GLY A 59 35.86 20.30 25.87
N SER A 60 35.54 19.79 24.66
CA SER A 60 34.26 19.11 24.43
C SER A 60 34.14 17.85 25.28
N PRO A 61 32.95 17.58 25.87
CA PRO A 61 32.68 16.31 26.54
C PRO A 61 32.97 15.12 25.61
N GLY A 62 33.70 14.11 26.10
CA GLY A 62 34.08 12.94 25.31
C GLY A 62 35.37 13.08 24.50
N ARG A 63 36.02 14.25 24.50
CA ARG A 63 37.36 14.42 23.92
C ARG A 63 38.43 14.14 24.98
N PHE A 64 39.15 13.03 24.82
CA PHE A 64 40.23 12.65 25.74
C PHE A 64 41.59 12.83 25.07
N ALA A 65 42.24 13.97 25.32
CA ALA A 65 43.59 14.21 24.81
C ALA A 65 44.60 13.32 25.56
N PRO A 66 45.48 12.58 24.87
CA PRO A 66 46.54 11.81 25.51
C PRO A 66 47.60 12.75 26.11
N ALA A 67 48.20 12.34 27.24
CA ALA A 67 49.24 13.14 27.88
C ALA A 67 50.54 13.25 27.06
N VAL A 68 50.80 12.28 26.18
CA VAL A 68 52.00 12.17 25.32
C VAL A 68 51.56 11.47 24.03
N GLY A 69 52.13 11.89 22.89
CA GLY A 69 51.88 11.27 21.58
C GLY A 69 50.78 11.94 20.76
N ALA A 70 50.60 11.45 19.54
CA ALA A 70 49.52 11.90 18.66
C ALA A 70 48.18 11.33 19.13
N MET A 71 47.11 12.11 18.92
CA MET A 71 45.75 11.68 19.23
C MET A 71 45.09 11.15 17.96
N GLY A 72 44.63 9.90 17.98
CA GLY A 72 44.03 9.30 16.80
C GLY A 72 44.15 7.78 16.75
N GLY A 73 43.78 7.24 15.60
CA GLY A 73 43.88 5.83 15.26
C GLY A 73 42.91 5.47 14.13
N SER A 74 42.48 4.21 14.06
CA SER A 74 41.70 3.70 12.93
C SER A 74 40.67 2.64 13.31
N LEU A 75 39.62 2.53 12.50
CA LEU A 75 38.60 1.49 12.55
C LEU A 75 38.63 0.69 11.24
N ALA A 76 38.78 -0.63 11.31
CA ALA A 76 38.50 -1.50 10.18
C ALA A 76 37.02 -1.88 10.20
N VAL A 77 36.33 -1.67 9.09
CA VAL A 77 34.89 -1.88 8.96
C VAL A 77 34.54 -2.72 7.74
N LEU A 78 33.48 -3.50 7.85
CA LEU A 78 32.85 -4.21 6.76
C LEU A 78 31.50 -3.57 6.46
N SER A 79 31.28 -3.22 5.20
CA SER A 79 30.03 -2.69 4.68
C SER A 79 29.55 -3.53 3.49
N HIS A 80 28.34 -3.27 3.02
CA HIS A 80 27.82 -3.78 1.75
C HIS A 80 28.67 -3.33 0.53
N HIS A 81 29.42 -2.23 0.67
CA HIS A 81 30.39 -1.77 -0.33
C HIS A 81 31.76 -2.45 -0.22
N GLY A 82 31.94 -3.37 0.74
CA GLY A 82 33.21 -4.06 1.00
C GLY A 82 33.91 -3.60 2.26
N ARG A 83 35.22 -3.88 2.34
CA ARG A 83 36.07 -3.55 3.50
C ARG A 83 36.65 -2.15 3.38
N TYR A 84 36.70 -1.45 4.50
CA TYR A 84 37.29 -0.12 4.61
C TYR A 84 38.08 0.04 5.91
N THR A 85 39.08 0.91 5.88
CA THR A 85 39.78 1.42 7.06
C THR A 85 39.50 2.91 7.17
N ILE A 86 38.91 3.33 8.29
CA ILE A 86 38.62 4.73 8.60
C ILE A 86 39.62 5.19 9.64
N GLY A 87 40.56 6.04 9.26
CA GLY A 87 41.55 6.65 10.14
C GLY A 87 41.18 8.09 10.48
N ARG A 88 41.39 8.51 11.73
CA ARG A 88 41.28 9.92 12.10
C ARG A 88 42.36 10.31 13.09
N HIS A 89 43.07 11.40 12.78
CA HIS A 89 44.16 11.91 13.62
C HIS A 89 44.00 13.40 13.85
N VAL A 90 44.13 13.85 15.09
CA VAL A 90 44.09 15.27 15.43
C VAL A 90 45.38 15.93 14.96
N ARG A 91 45.27 16.93 14.10
CA ARG A 91 46.37 17.83 13.71
C ARG A 91 46.16 19.20 14.36
N ARG A 92 47.14 20.11 14.19
CA ARG A 92 47.16 21.41 14.88
C ARG A 92 45.90 22.26 14.65
N LYS A 93 45.29 22.22 13.46
CA LYS A 93 44.16 23.08 13.08
C LYS A 93 42.84 22.35 12.83
N HIS A 94 42.89 21.07 12.46
CA HIS A 94 41.73 20.23 12.17
C HIS A 94 42.07 18.75 12.40
N ASP A 95 41.05 17.91 12.48
CA ASP A 95 41.21 16.46 12.48
C ASP A 95 41.38 15.99 11.03
N GLU A 96 42.43 15.24 10.75
CA GLU A 96 42.69 14.62 9.44
C GLU A 96 41.91 13.30 9.35
N LEU A 97 40.99 13.19 8.38
CA LEU A 97 40.22 11.98 8.09
C LEU A 97 40.83 11.27 6.88
N GLN A 98 41.03 9.95 7.00
CA GLN A 98 41.44 9.10 5.89
C GLN A 98 40.48 7.92 5.78
N VAL A 99 39.97 7.67 4.57
CA VAL A 99 39.13 6.51 4.27
C VAL A 99 39.86 5.69 3.22
N LEU A 100 40.28 4.48 3.58
CA LEU A 100 40.96 3.56 2.69
C LEU A 100 40.03 2.40 2.36
N ASN A 101 39.95 1.99 1.10
CA ASN A 101 39.21 0.80 0.71
C ASN A 101 40.02 -0.49 0.97
N GLY A 102 39.44 -1.65 0.66
CA GLY A 102 40.04 -2.96 0.96
C GLY A 102 41.38 -3.24 0.25
N VAL A 103 41.77 -2.43 -0.74
CA VAL A 103 43.08 -2.49 -1.41
C VAL A 103 44.01 -1.34 -0.98
N MET A 104 43.70 -0.67 0.13
CA MET A 104 44.47 0.44 0.71
C MET A 104 44.55 1.69 -0.17
N ALA A 105 43.64 1.84 -1.15
CA ALA A 105 43.54 3.07 -1.94
C ALA A 105 42.70 4.12 -1.21
N LEU A 106 43.14 5.38 -1.29
CA LEU A 106 42.46 6.52 -0.66
C LEU A 106 41.15 6.83 -1.38
N GLU A 107 40.07 6.90 -0.62
CA GLU A 107 38.74 7.30 -1.06
C GLU A 107 38.44 8.74 -0.61
N PRO A 108 37.54 9.45 -1.30
CA PRO A 108 37.06 10.77 -0.85
C PRO A 108 36.46 10.69 0.56
N GLU A 109 36.62 11.74 1.37
CA GLU A 109 36.02 11.80 2.72
C GLU A 109 34.49 11.59 2.72
N SER A 110 33.81 12.00 1.65
CA SER A 110 32.37 11.78 1.46
C SER A 110 31.96 10.30 1.47
N ARG A 111 32.90 9.38 1.21
CA ARG A 111 32.70 7.94 1.32
C ARG A 111 32.25 7.55 2.72
N LEU A 112 32.76 8.21 3.77
CA LEU A 112 32.35 7.93 5.14
C LEU A 112 30.84 8.18 5.33
N ASN A 113 30.31 9.26 4.77
CA ASN A 113 28.88 9.57 4.86
C ASN A 113 28.03 8.50 4.16
N THR A 114 28.51 7.96 3.04
CA THR A 114 27.86 6.83 2.36
C THR A 114 27.91 5.56 3.22
N LEU A 115 29.06 5.25 3.83
CA LEU A 115 29.21 4.09 4.72
C LEU A 115 28.31 4.19 5.96
N LEU A 116 28.10 5.40 6.47
CA LEU A 116 27.21 5.70 7.58
C LEU A 116 25.74 5.83 7.16
N GLY A 117 25.42 5.88 5.86
CA GLY A 117 24.05 6.06 5.38
C GLY A 117 23.44 7.42 5.74
N GLY A 118 24.25 8.47 5.87
CA GLY A 118 23.79 9.81 6.29
C GLY A 118 23.54 9.95 7.80
N LEU A 119 24.00 9.01 8.61
CA LEU A 119 23.86 9.05 10.06
C LEU A 119 24.64 10.23 10.67
N GLU A 120 23.98 11.02 11.51
CA GLU A 120 24.61 12.10 12.27
C GLU A 120 25.15 11.63 13.64
N PRO A 121 26.04 12.41 14.30
CA PRO A 121 26.62 12.00 15.58
C PRO A 121 25.59 11.87 16.72
N ALA A 122 24.60 12.77 16.75
CA ALA A 122 23.52 12.75 17.73
C ALA A 122 22.69 11.47 17.59
N HIS A 123 22.34 11.17 16.34
CA HIS A 123 21.68 9.95 15.91
C HIS A 123 22.48 8.68 16.28
N PHE A 124 23.80 8.64 16.05
CA PHE A 124 24.60 7.47 16.41
C PHE A 124 24.53 7.13 17.90
N SER A 125 24.63 8.15 18.76
CA SER A 125 24.59 7.94 20.21
C SER A 125 23.20 7.49 20.67
N GLN A 126 22.14 7.93 19.98
CA GLN A 126 20.77 7.52 20.27
C GLN A 126 20.42 6.12 19.75
N TYR A 127 20.86 5.78 18.52
CA TYR A 127 20.44 4.55 17.83
C TYR A 127 21.33 3.33 18.15
N PHE A 128 22.63 3.53 18.36
CA PHE A 128 23.63 2.45 18.39
C PHE A 128 24.41 2.35 19.70
N ALA A 129 24.18 3.27 20.64
CA ALA A 129 24.95 3.34 21.87
C ALA A 129 24.07 3.59 23.09
N PHE A 130 23.44 2.52 23.56
CA PHE A 130 22.65 2.55 24.78
C PHE A 130 23.57 2.66 25.99
N ASP A 131 23.43 3.74 26.76
CA ASP A 131 24.00 3.85 28.09
C ASP A 131 23.05 3.27 29.15
N LEU A 132 23.52 3.18 30.39
CA LEU A 132 22.76 2.63 31.49
C LEU A 132 21.51 3.47 31.80
N GLU A 133 21.60 4.79 31.63
CA GLU A 133 20.49 5.73 31.86
C GLU A 133 19.39 5.53 30.81
N ALA A 134 19.73 5.36 29.53
CA ALA A 134 18.79 5.00 28.48
C ALA A 134 18.14 3.64 28.72
N LEU A 135 18.90 2.66 29.22
CA LEU A 135 18.37 1.35 29.61
C LEU A 135 17.42 1.44 30.81
N GLN A 136 17.70 2.29 31.80
CA GLN A 136 16.85 2.50 32.96
C GLN A 136 15.58 3.30 32.62
N ALA A 137 15.70 4.38 31.86
CA ALA A 137 14.57 5.16 31.37
C ALA A 137 13.67 4.34 30.45
N ALA A 138 14.27 3.47 29.64
CA ALA A 138 13.53 2.44 28.94
C ALA A 138 12.85 1.52 29.96
N ALA A 139 13.61 0.90 30.89
CA ALA A 139 13.10 -0.08 31.88
C ALA A 139 11.90 0.42 32.70
N ASP A 140 11.87 1.70 33.07
CA ASP A 140 10.74 2.29 33.80
C ASP A 140 9.45 2.34 32.95
N LEU A 141 9.58 2.36 31.63
CA LEU A 141 8.47 2.23 30.67
C LEU A 141 8.05 0.75 30.43
N TYR A 142 8.70 -0.25 31.05
CA TYR A 142 8.53 -1.69 30.76
C TYR A 142 7.32 -2.36 31.44
N SER A 143 6.32 -1.60 31.87
CA SER A 143 5.22 -2.13 32.69
C SER A 143 4.03 -2.74 31.89
N GLY A 144 4.20 -3.18 30.63
CA GLY A 144 3.11 -3.83 29.88
C GLY A 144 3.46 -4.57 28.58
N ASP A 145 2.47 -5.28 28.02
CA ASP A 145 2.48 -6.19 26.84
C ASP A 145 3.01 -5.60 25.50
N ARG A 146 3.52 -4.36 25.50
CA ARG A 146 3.99 -3.65 24.30
C ARG A 146 5.50 -3.39 24.32
N MET A 147 6.23 -4.41 24.77
CA MET A 147 7.69 -4.45 24.92
C MET A 147 8.46 -3.99 23.66
N TYR A 148 7.98 -4.35 22.46
CA TYR A 148 8.62 -3.97 21.20
C TYR A 148 8.38 -2.49 20.82
N GLU A 149 7.23 -1.91 21.17
CA GLU A 149 6.89 -0.52 20.84
C GLU A 149 7.63 0.48 21.73
N GLY A 150 7.83 0.16 23.01
CA GLY A 150 8.60 0.99 23.95
C GLY A 150 10.09 1.05 23.59
N LEU A 151 10.68 -0.09 23.20
CA LEU A 151 12.05 -0.14 22.68
C LEU A 151 12.19 0.64 21.37
N LEU A 152 11.26 0.47 20.42
CA LEU A 152 11.26 1.23 19.17
C LEU A 152 11.12 2.75 19.42
N GLY A 153 10.30 3.14 20.39
CA GLY A 153 10.09 4.54 20.78
C GLY A 153 11.29 5.19 21.47
N ALA A 154 12.07 4.43 22.24
CA ALA A 154 13.32 4.89 22.85
C ALA A 154 14.49 4.95 21.85
N VAL A 155 14.48 4.06 20.85
CA VAL A 155 15.54 3.96 19.84
C VAL A 155 15.36 5.01 18.75
N VAL A 156 14.13 5.36 18.34
CA VAL A 156 13.90 6.27 17.21
C VAL A 156 13.23 7.59 17.63
N PRO A 157 13.87 8.77 17.46
CA PRO A 157 13.25 10.07 17.65
C PRO A 157 11.97 10.19 16.82
N GLY A 158 10.84 10.44 17.50
CA GLY A 158 9.50 10.47 16.88
C GLY A 158 8.77 9.13 16.86
N ALA A 159 9.45 8.00 17.07
CA ALA A 159 8.79 6.70 17.18
C ALA A 159 8.01 6.52 18.48
N ALA A 160 8.33 7.26 19.54
CA ALA A 160 7.48 7.34 20.74
C ALA A 160 6.08 7.89 20.40
N ALA A 161 5.96 8.73 19.37
CA ALA A 161 4.68 9.25 18.89
C ALA A 161 3.99 8.31 17.89
N LEU A 162 4.68 7.30 17.34
CA LEU A 162 4.11 6.39 16.33
C LEU A 162 2.95 5.55 16.88
N PRO A 163 3.03 4.92 18.08
CA PRO A 163 1.89 4.22 18.65
C PRO A 163 0.67 5.13 18.83
N GLY A 164 0.89 6.37 19.29
CA GLY A 164 -0.16 7.38 19.44
C GLY A 164 -0.77 7.78 18.09
N ALA A 165 0.07 8.12 17.11
CA ALA A 165 -0.35 8.48 15.76
C ALA A 165 -1.10 7.33 15.06
N LEU A 166 -0.64 6.09 15.21
CA LEU A 166 -1.31 4.89 14.69
C LEU A 166 -2.65 4.66 15.39
N ALA A 167 -2.73 4.87 16.71
CA ALA A 167 -3.99 4.78 17.44
C ALA A 167 -4.98 5.87 16.97
N THR A 168 -4.52 7.12 16.80
CA THR A 168 -5.33 8.21 16.25
C THR A 168 -5.81 7.89 14.84
N LEU A 169 -4.92 7.46 13.94
CA LEU A 169 -5.27 7.03 12.59
C LEU A 169 -6.28 5.89 12.59
N SER A 170 -6.09 4.88 13.43
CA SER A 170 -7.03 3.76 13.56
C SER A 170 -8.39 4.21 14.08
N THR A 171 -8.42 5.19 14.99
CA THR A 171 -9.65 5.75 15.55
C THR A 171 -10.40 6.55 14.49
N SER A 172 -9.71 7.48 13.81
CA SER A 172 -10.29 8.27 12.72
C SER A 172 -10.75 7.40 11.55
N ALA A 173 -9.99 6.36 11.20
CA ALA A 173 -10.44 5.38 10.21
C ALA A 173 -11.72 4.67 10.66
N GLY A 174 -11.78 4.24 11.93
CA GLY A 174 -12.96 3.63 12.53
C GLY A 174 -14.17 4.56 12.65
N GLU A 175 -13.97 5.87 12.72
CA GLU A 175 -15.04 6.88 12.69
C GLU A 175 -15.68 7.00 11.30
N ILE A 176 -14.88 6.90 10.25
CA ILE A 176 -15.30 7.00 8.84
C ILE A 176 -15.90 5.69 8.35
N PHE A 177 -15.28 4.56 8.71
CA PHE A 177 -15.59 3.24 8.18
C PHE A 177 -15.37 2.16 9.22
N ALA A 178 -16.31 1.21 9.30
CA ALA A 178 -16.07 -0.05 9.98
C ALA A 178 -16.76 -1.19 9.21
N PRO A 179 -16.14 -2.38 9.08
CA PRO A 179 -16.66 -3.46 8.24
C PRO A 179 -18.07 -3.91 8.60
N THR A 180 -18.44 -3.83 9.88
CA THR A 180 -19.71 -4.34 10.41
C THR A 180 -20.71 -3.25 10.81
N ALA A 181 -20.32 -1.97 10.79
CA ALA A 181 -21.16 -0.90 11.32
C ALA A 181 -21.92 -0.19 10.19
N ARG A 182 -23.26 -0.29 10.16
CA ARG A 182 -24.08 0.39 9.14
C ARG A 182 -24.01 1.92 9.20
N LYS A 183 -24.07 2.51 10.40
CA LYS A 183 -24.21 3.97 10.62
C LYS A 183 -22.91 4.79 10.49
N LYS A 184 -21.95 4.31 9.69
CA LYS A 184 -20.68 5.02 9.48
C LYS A 184 -20.79 5.84 8.19
N PRO A 185 -20.23 7.07 8.13
CA PRO A 185 -20.44 7.96 7.00
C PRO A 185 -20.16 7.33 5.64
N LEU A 186 -19.07 6.55 5.53
CA LEU A 186 -18.73 5.87 4.27
C LEU A 186 -19.69 4.72 3.94
N ASN A 187 -20.19 4.00 4.94
CA ASN A 187 -21.11 2.89 4.74
C ASN A 187 -22.51 3.37 4.36
N GLU A 188 -22.98 4.47 4.97
CA GLU A 188 -24.24 5.13 4.60
C GLU A 188 -24.18 5.63 3.15
N ALA A 189 -23.08 6.30 2.76
CA ALA A 189 -22.89 6.76 1.38
C ALA A 189 -22.84 5.60 0.37
N LEU A 190 -22.28 4.44 0.75
CA LEU A 190 -22.27 3.25 -0.10
C LEU A 190 -23.66 2.62 -0.24
N GLU A 191 -24.47 2.59 0.83
CA GLU A 191 -25.86 2.11 0.80
C GLU A 191 -26.72 3.03 -0.09
N GLU A 192 -26.60 4.35 0.08
CA GLU A 192 -27.28 5.35 -0.76
C GLU A 192 -26.87 5.23 -2.24
N LEU A 193 -25.58 5.06 -2.54
CA LEU A 193 -25.12 4.85 -3.91
C LEU A 193 -25.73 3.60 -4.54
N GLN A 194 -25.85 2.50 -3.79
CA GLN A 194 -26.46 1.27 -4.28
C GLN A 194 -27.96 1.46 -4.56
N GLU A 195 -28.68 2.18 -3.69
CA GLU A 195 -30.09 2.52 -3.88
C GLU A 195 -30.30 3.36 -5.14
N VAL A 196 -29.53 4.44 -5.30
CA VAL A 196 -29.61 5.33 -6.47
C VAL A 196 -29.28 4.56 -7.76
N GLN A 197 -28.27 3.68 -7.74
CA GLN A 197 -27.95 2.83 -8.90
C GLN A 197 -29.03 1.79 -9.21
N ALA A 198 -29.74 1.28 -8.20
CA ALA A 198 -30.86 0.37 -8.41
C ALA A 198 -32.05 1.12 -9.03
N GLU A 199 -32.36 2.32 -8.55
CA GLU A 199 -33.40 3.17 -9.11
C GLU A 199 -33.10 3.55 -10.57
N LEU A 200 -31.87 3.94 -10.88
CA LEU A 200 -31.44 4.31 -12.23
C LEU A 200 -31.59 3.13 -13.21
N ARG A 201 -31.24 1.92 -12.76
CA ARG A 201 -31.48 0.68 -13.55
C ARG A 201 -32.96 0.39 -13.73
N GLY A 202 -33.79 0.60 -12.71
CA GLY A 202 -35.24 0.46 -12.80
C GLY A 202 -35.86 1.41 -13.83
N LEU A 203 -35.46 2.68 -13.80
CA LEU A 203 -35.91 3.69 -14.76
C LEU A 203 -35.48 3.36 -16.19
N ALA A 204 -34.24 2.92 -16.39
CA ALA A 204 -33.77 2.47 -17.70
C ALA A 204 -34.58 1.27 -18.24
N GLY A 205 -34.95 0.33 -17.38
CA GLY A 205 -35.83 -0.79 -17.73
C GLY A 205 -37.21 -0.33 -18.19
N ARG A 206 -37.81 0.66 -17.51
CA ARG A 206 -39.13 1.22 -17.89
C ARG A 206 -39.12 1.89 -19.26
N VAL A 207 -38.02 2.56 -19.63
CA VAL A 207 -37.86 3.14 -20.97
C VAL A 207 -37.83 2.05 -22.04
N ALA A 208 -37.13 0.93 -21.79
CA ALA A 208 -37.10 -0.20 -22.71
C ALA A 208 -38.47 -0.89 -22.86
N GLU A 209 -39.21 -1.06 -21.77
CA GLU A 209 -40.58 -1.60 -21.82
C GLU A 209 -41.55 -0.67 -22.56
N TYR A 210 -41.43 0.64 -22.35
CA TYR A 210 -42.23 1.63 -23.07
C TYR A 210 -41.99 1.53 -24.59
N ALA A 211 -40.72 1.52 -25.01
CA ALA A 211 -40.35 1.38 -26.42
C ALA A 211 -40.87 0.07 -27.04
N LYS A 212 -40.80 -1.05 -26.31
CA LYS A 212 -41.35 -2.34 -26.76
C LYS A 212 -42.88 -2.28 -26.93
N THR A 213 -43.58 -1.68 -25.97
CA THR A 213 -45.04 -1.56 -26.00
C THR A 213 -45.50 -0.63 -27.12
N GLU A 214 -44.78 0.46 -27.35
CA GLU A 214 -45.02 1.37 -28.47
C GLU A 214 -44.78 0.70 -29.83
N GLY A 215 -43.69 -0.06 -29.97
CA GLY A 215 -43.42 -0.88 -31.16
C GLY A 215 -44.53 -1.89 -31.42
N ARG A 216 -44.98 -2.61 -30.38
CA ARG A 216 -46.10 -3.55 -30.50
C ARG A 216 -47.41 -2.87 -30.89
N ALA A 217 -47.67 -1.69 -30.33
CA ALA A 217 -48.84 -0.89 -30.71
C ALA A 217 -48.78 -0.44 -32.17
N ALA A 218 -47.59 -0.07 -32.68
CA ALA A 218 -47.39 0.28 -34.08
C ALA A 218 -47.60 -0.93 -35.02
N GLU A 219 -47.05 -2.10 -34.69
CA GLU A 219 -47.28 -3.35 -35.44
C GLU A 219 -48.77 -3.70 -35.51
N LEU A 220 -49.46 -3.67 -34.36
CA LEU A 220 -50.89 -3.98 -34.31
C LEU A 220 -51.71 -2.96 -35.13
N ARG A 221 -51.35 -1.68 -35.08
CA ARG A 221 -52.00 -0.64 -35.92
C ARG A 221 -51.80 -0.90 -37.41
N GLN A 222 -50.62 -1.37 -37.83
CA GLN A 222 -50.35 -1.74 -39.22
C GLN A 222 -51.09 -3.02 -39.65
N ALA A 223 -51.33 -3.95 -38.73
CA ALA A 223 -52.05 -5.20 -39.03
C ALA A 223 -53.59 -5.02 -39.13
N ILE A 224 -54.16 -4.03 -38.45
CA ILE A 224 -55.61 -3.78 -38.42
C ILE A 224 -56.24 -3.63 -39.82
N PRO A 225 -55.68 -2.84 -40.76
CA PRO A 225 -56.25 -2.69 -42.10
C PRO A 225 -56.34 -4.01 -42.86
N ALA A 226 -55.27 -4.81 -42.89
CA ALA A 226 -55.24 -6.09 -43.58
C ALA A 226 -56.23 -7.09 -42.98
N LEU A 227 -56.34 -7.15 -41.65
CA LEU A 227 -57.32 -7.99 -40.96
C LEU A 227 -58.76 -7.55 -41.24
N ARG A 228 -59.02 -6.24 -41.33
CA ARG A 228 -60.34 -5.71 -41.70
C ARG A 228 -60.70 -6.06 -43.13
N GLU A 229 -59.75 -5.98 -44.05
CA GLU A 229 -59.95 -6.37 -45.45
C GLU A 229 -60.24 -7.88 -45.57
N ALA A 230 -59.45 -8.72 -44.90
CA ALA A 230 -59.68 -10.15 -44.83
C ALA A 230 -61.06 -10.50 -44.26
N GLN A 231 -61.46 -9.82 -43.17
CA GLN A 231 -62.78 -9.97 -42.58
C GLN A 231 -63.90 -9.57 -43.55
N ALA A 232 -63.75 -8.45 -44.26
CA ALA A 232 -64.73 -7.99 -45.25
C ALA A 232 -64.88 -8.99 -46.39
N SER A 233 -63.77 -9.51 -46.90
CA SER A 233 -63.75 -10.54 -47.95
C SER A 233 -64.44 -11.83 -47.49
N ALA A 234 -64.11 -12.32 -46.30
CA ALA A 234 -64.74 -13.51 -45.72
C ALA A 234 -66.27 -13.34 -45.55
N ARG A 235 -66.71 -12.15 -45.09
CA ARG A 235 -68.15 -11.82 -44.98
C ARG A 235 -68.84 -11.81 -46.34
N ALA A 236 -68.19 -11.24 -47.36
CA ALA A 236 -68.74 -11.22 -48.72
C ALA A 236 -68.89 -12.64 -49.30
N LEU A 237 -67.90 -13.51 -49.07
CA LEU A 237 -67.96 -14.92 -49.47
C LEU A 237 -69.08 -15.68 -48.74
N ALA A 238 -69.21 -15.48 -47.43
CA ALA A 238 -70.27 -16.08 -46.63
C ALA A 238 -71.66 -15.63 -47.12
N ALA A 239 -71.85 -14.35 -47.40
CA ALA A 239 -73.11 -13.82 -47.93
C ALA A 239 -73.46 -14.43 -49.30
N ARG A 240 -72.48 -14.57 -50.20
CA ARG A 240 -72.67 -15.25 -51.51
C ARG A 240 -73.06 -16.71 -51.33
N ALA A 241 -72.43 -17.43 -50.40
CA ALA A 241 -72.77 -18.81 -50.11
C ALA A 241 -74.21 -18.94 -49.57
N GLN A 242 -74.61 -18.05 -48.66
CA GLN A 242 -75.99 -17.99 -48.15
C GLN A 242 -77.01 -17.69 -49.24
N GLN A 243 -76.74 -16.75 -50.15
CA GLN A 243 -77.62 -16.48 -51.29
C GLN A 243 -77.80 -17.71 -52.19
N ARG A 244 -76.72 -18.45 -52.46
CA ARG A 244 -76.79 -19.70 -53.25
C ARG A 244 -77.60 -20.78 -52.55
N LEU A 245 -77.43 -20.93 -51.22
CA LEU A 245 -78.23 -21.85 -50.42
C LEU A 245 -79.71 -21.48 -50.44
N ALA A 246 -80.05 -20.19 -50.33
CA ALA A 246 -81.42 -19.71 -50.38
C ALA A 246 -82.07 -19.89 -51.77
N ALA A 247 -81.31 -19.78 -52.86
CA ALA A 247 -81.79 -19.98 -54.23
C ALA A 247 -81.95 -21.46 -54.62
N ARG A 248 -81.30 -22.39 -53.89
CA ARG A 248 -81.33 -23.83 -54.14
C ARG A 248 -82.73 -24.42 -54.36
N PRO A 249 -83.74 -24.21 -53.49
CA PRO A 249 -85.07 -24.77 -53.71
C PRO A 249 -85.75 -24.27 -54.99
N LEU A 250 -85.48 -23.02 -55.41
CA LEU A 250 -86.02 -22.49 -56.67
C LEU A 250 -85.37 -23.14 -57.89
N VAL A 251 -84.04 -23.38 -57.83
CA VAL A 251 -83.30 -24.10 -58.88
C VAL A 251 -83.78 -25.56 -58.97
N GLU A 252 -83.95 -26.24 -57.83
CA GLU A 252 -84.49 -27.60 -57.78
C GLU A 252 -85.90 -27.67 -58.40
N ARG A 253 -86.77 -26.70 -58.10
CA ARG A 253 -88.10 -26.60 -58.74
C ARG A 253 -88.01 -26.33 -60.25
N LEU A 254 -87.11 -25.47 -60.70
CA LEU A 254 -86.92 -25.18 -62.13
C LEU A 254 -86.38 -26.39 -62.89
N LEU A 255 -85.45 -27.14 -62.32
CA LEU A 255 -84.93 -28.39 -62.90
C LEU A 255 -86.03 -29.45 -62.99
N ALA A 256 -86.85 -29.60 -61.94
CA ALA A 256 -88.01 -30.50 -61.95
C ALA A 256 -89.01 -30.11 -63.05
N ALA A 257 -89.34 -28.81 -63.16
CA ALA A 257 -90.24 -28.29 -64.19
C ALA A 257 -89.69 -28.49 -65.62
N ARG A 258 -88.39 -28.25 -65.84
CA ARG A 258 -87.74 -28.52 -67.14
C ARG A 258 -87.73 -30.00 -67.50
N ALA A 259 -87.48 -30.88 -66.53
CA ALA A 259 -87.54 -32.32 -66.74
C ALA A 259 -88.96 -32.76 -67.13
N GLN A 260 -89.99 -32.18 -66.51
CA GLN A 260 -91.39 -32.39 -66.91
C GLN A 260 -91.65 -31.87 -68.34
N LEU A 261 -91.15 -30.69 -68.70
CA LEU A 261 -91.33 -30.10 -70.02
C LEU A 261 -90.66 -30.93 -71.12
N SER A 262 -89.48 -31.49 -70.87
CA SER A 262 -88.74 -32.36 -71.81
C SER A 262 -89.39 -33.72 -72.06
N ARG A 263 -90.37 -34.11 -71.23
CA ARG A 263 -91.16 -35.34 -71.39
C ARG A 263 -92.47 -35.11 -72.15
N LEU A 264 -92.79 -33.86 -72.48
CA LEU A 264 -93.90 -33.53 -73.34
C LEU A 264 -93.44 -33.64 -74.81
N PRO A 265 -94.29 -34.14 -75.73
CA PRO A 265 -93.93 -34.27 -77.14
C PRO A 265 -93.73 -32.89 -77.77
N ALA A 266 -92.73 -32.76 -78.66
CA ALA A 266 -92.51 -31.54 -79.43
C ALA A 266 -93.72 -31.28 -80.34
N VAL A 267 -94.21 -30.05 -80.33
CA VAL A 267 -95.21 -29.53 -81.28
C VAL A 267 -94.49 -29.01 -82.52
#